data_AF-A0A396IPY5-F1
#
_entry.id   AF-A0A396IPY5-F1
#
_cell.length_a   1.000
_cell.length_b   1.000
_cell.length_c   1.000
_cell.angle_alpha   90.00
_cell.angle_beta   90.00
_cell.angle_gamma   90.00
#
_symmetry.space_group_name_H-M   'P 1'
#
loop_
_entity.id
_entity.type
_entity.pdbx_description
1 polymer ?
#
loop_
_entity_poly.entity_id
_entity_poly.type
_entity_poly.pdbx_seq_one_letter_code
_entity_poly.pdbx_strand_id
1 'polypeptide(L)'
;MHDLLQEMGREIVNQESKNPGKRSRLWNAEEISDVLKKNKGTGVVEGITFDSTEVGNLYLKSDSFRRMTNLRYLKIYNISNGRTCNVHFPDGLEWLSNKLRFLMWEGYCLESLPPTFCAEMLIELHMGHSKLKKLWDGVQNLVNLNILRLESSKDLIEIPDLSKDTNLHGVFFNVKACVSSILPSSVSLILDI
;
A
#
# COMPACT_ATOMS: atom_id res chain seq x y z
N MET A 1 -14.31 10.51 12.24
CA MET A 1 -13.67 10.52 13.57
C MET A 1 -13.61 11.97 14.01
N HIS A 2 -13.97 12.27 15.26
CA HIS A 2 -13.94 13.64 15.77
C HIS A 2 -12.48 14.07 16.05
N ASP A 3 -12.12 15.31 15.74
CA ASP A 3 -10.73 15.79 15.77
C ASP A 3 -10.05 15.61 17.14
N LEU A 4 -10.78 15.89 18.23
CA LEU A 4 -10.30 15.67 19.61
C LEU A 4 -9.94 14.21 19.92
N LEU A 5 -10.72 13.23 19.42
CA LEU A 5 -10.41 11.81 19.63
C LEU A 5 -9.17 11.40 18.85
N GLN A 6 -8.99 11.99 17.67
CA GLN A 6 -7.80 11.77 16.85
C GLN A 6 -6.56 12.33 17.52
N GLU A 7 -6.65 13.54 18.08
CA GLU A 7 -5.56 14.19 18.80
C GLU A 7 -5.15 13.40 20.04
N MET A 8 -6.11 13.00 20.88
CA MET A 8 -5.85 12.12 22.03
C MET A 8 -5.19 10.80 21.61
N GLY A 9 -5.65 10.18 20.51
CA GLY A 9 -5.02 8.99 19.96
C GLY A 9 -3.57 9.20 19.53
N ARG A 10 -3.25 10.35 18.93
CA ARG A 10 -1.88 10.72 18.55
C ARG A 10 -1.00 10.95 19.78
N GLU A 11 -1.52 11.60 20.82
CA GLU A 11 -0.79 11.83 22.06
C GLU A 11 -0.39 10.52 22.75
N ILE A 12 -1.31 9.56 22.83
CA ILE A 12 -1.04 8.22 23.39
C ILE A 12 0.12 7.57 22.64
N VAL A 13 0.10 7.58 21.31
CA VAL A 13 1.18 6.98 20.50
C VAL A 13 2.50 7.76 20.63
N ASN A 14 2.45 9.08 20.77
CA ASN A 14 3.65 9.90 21.02
C ASN A 14 4.31 9.58 22.38
N GLN A 15 3.52 9.17 23.38
CA GLN A 15 4.03 8.76 24.70
C GLN A 15 4.71 7.39 24.68
N GLU A 16 4.44 6.52 23.69
CA GLU A 16 5.07 5.20 23.58
C GLU A 16 6.60 5.28 23.45
N SER A 17 7.11 6.30 22.74
CA SER A 17 8.55 6.46 22.52
C SER A 17 8.90 7.84 21.95
N LYS A 18 10.03 8.40 22.40
CA LYS A 18 10.65 9.57 21.75
C LYS A 18 11.18 9.26 20.35
N ASN A 19 11.55 8.00 20.07
CA ASN A 19 12.00 7.55 18.76
C ASN A 19 10.78 7.13 17.91
N PRO A 20 10.51 7.78 16.77
CA PRO A 20 9.32 7.48 15.96
C PRO A 20 9.27 6.03 15.52
N GLY A 21 10.37 5.46 15.03
CA GLY A 21 10.42 4.05 14.57
C GLY A 21 10.15 2.98 15.66
N LYS A 22 9.99 3.38 16.93
CA LYS A 22 9.57 2.51 18.05
C LYS A 22 8.15 2.81 18.55
N ARG A 23 7.39 3.64 17.83
CA ARG A 23 5.96 3.85 18.06
C ARG A 23 5.15 2.84 17.23
N SER A 24 3.96 2.52 17.69
CA SER A 24 3.02 1.61 17.05
C SER A 24 2.46 2.20 15.76
N ARG A 25 2.35 3.53 15.67
CA ARG A 25 1.82 4.25 14.50
C ARG A 25 2.66 5.47 14.15
N LEU A 26 2.75 5.76 12.86
CA LEU A 26 3.42 6.94 12.31
C LEU A 26 2.46 7.73 11.42
N TRP A 27 2.47 9.05 11.54
CA TRP A 27 1.67 9.95 10.68
C TRP A 27 2.37 11.27 10.31
N ASN A 28 3.48 11.63 10.96
CA ASN A 28 4.24 12.83 10.61
C ASN A 28 5.18 12.52 9.42
N ALA A 29 5.04 13.26 8.31
CA ALA A 29 5.72 12.94 7.07
C ALA A 29 7.26 13.01 7.18
N GLU A 30 7.79 14.02 7.88
CA GLU A 30 9.23 14.17 8.09
C GLU A 30 9.78 13.03 8.96
N GLU A 31 9.12 12.69 10.07
CA GLU A 31 9.51 11.54 10.88
C GLU A 31 9.48 10.23 10.09
N ILE A 32 8.46 10.02 9.24
CA ILE A 32 8.35 8.83 8.38
C ILE A 32 9.48 8.79 7.35
N SER A 33 9.71 9.89 6.63
CA SER A 33 10.81 10.04 5.67
C SER A 33 12.15 9.66 6.31
N ASP A 34 12.42 10.17 7.51
CA ASP A 34 13.63 9.88 8.27
C ASP A 34 13.72 8.42 8.73
N VAL A 35 12.60 7.85 9.20
CA VAL A 35 12.51 6.46 9.63
C VAL A 35 12.79 5.50 8.47
N LEU A 36 12.21 5.75 7.30
CA LEU A 36 12.36 4.91 6.11
C LEU A 36 13.75 5.04 5.48
N LYS A 37 14.26 6.27 5.32
CA LYS A 37 15.61 6.54 4.75
C LYS A 37 16.72 5.91 5.60
N LYS A 38 16.60 5.99 6.92
CA LYS A 38 17.63 5.54 7.87
C LYS A 38 17.37 4.11 8.38
N ASN A 39 16.39 3.40 7.81
CA ASN A 39 15.96 2.06 8.22
C ASN A 39 15.77 1.91 9.76
N LYS A 40 15.16 2.93 10.37
CA LYS A 40 14.93 3.01 11.83
C LYS A 40 13.62 2.36 12.27
N GLY A 41 12.77 1.95 11.32
CA GLY A 41 11.55 1.23 11.62
C GLY A 41 11.85 -0.05 12.41
N THR A 42 10.94 -0.43 13.30
CA THR A 42 11.08 -1.64 14.11
C THR A 42 9.82 -2.48 14.04
N GLY A 43 9.88 -3.71 14.55
CA GLY A 43 8.71 -4.58 14.65
C GLY A 43 7.60 -4.04 15.55
N VAL A 44 7.79 -2.90 16.23
CA VAL A 44 6.71 -2.22 16.98
C VAL A 44 5.77 -1.47 16.03
N VAL A 45 6.26 -1.03 14.86
CA VAL A 45 5.44 -0.26 13.91
C VAL A 45 4.40 -1.18 13.28
N GLU A 46 3.14 -0.83 13.49
CA GLU A 46 1.98 -1.56 12.96
C GLU A 46 1.18 -0.75 11.95
N GLY A 47 1.27 0.58 11.99
CA GLY A 47 0.54 1.47 11.09
C GLY A 47 1.37 2.66 10.61
N ILE A 48 1.29 2.95 9.31
CA ILE A 48 1.89 4.14 8.70
C ILE A 48 0.84 4.82 7.83
N THR A 49 0.63 6.11 8.09
CA THR A 49 -0.12 7.01 7.22
C THR A 49 0.82 8.11 6.77
N PHE A 50 1.11 8.21 5.48
CA PHE A 50 2.16 9.06 4.96
C PHE A 50 1.62 9.90 3.79
N ASP A 51 1.49 11.20 4.03
CA ASP A 51 1.37 12.17 2.94
C ASP A 51 2.75 12.35 2.32
N SER A 52 2.98 11.73 1.16
CA SER A 52 4.29 11.78 0.53
C SER A 52 4.59 13.17 -0.04
N THR A 53 3.58 14.02 -0.25
CA THR A 53 3.77 15.34 -0.86
C THR A 53 4.49 16.33 0.06
N GLU A 54 4.41 16.12 1.38
CA GLU A 54 5.04 16.98 2.37
C GLU A 54 6.58 16.93 2.32
N VAL A 55 7.17 15.89 1.74
CA VAL A 55 8.64 15.68 1.74
C VAL A 55 9.28 15.64 0.35
N GLY A 56 8.52 15.94 -0.72
CA GLY A 56 9.00 15.92 -2.09
C GLY A 56 9.38 14.51 -2.61
N ASN A 57 10.47 14.42 -3.38
CA ASN A 57 10.98 13.14 -3.89
C ASN A 57 11.81 12.41 -2.83
N LEU A 58 11.38 11.20 -2.52
CA LEU A 58 11.97 10.32 -1.53
C LEU A 58 12.63 9.12 -2.20
N TYR A 59 13.94 8.97 -2.04
CA TYR A 59 14.68 7.81 -2.52
C TYR A 59 14.99 6.87 -1.36
N LEU A 60 14.42 5.67 -1.39
CA LEU A 60 14.50 4.67 -0.35
C LEU A 60 15.32 3.46 -0.80
N LYS A 61 15.88 2.76 0.17
CA LYS A 61 16.60 1.50 -0.05
C LYS A 61 15.58 0.37 -0.18
N SER A 62 15.97 -0.70 -0.86
CA SER A 62 15.12 -1.88 -1.06
C SER A 62 14.63 -2.52 0.23
N ASP A 63 15.39 -2.38 1.32
CA ASP A 63 15.13 -2.95 2.64
C ASP A 63 14.46 -1.97 3.63
N SER A 64 14.01 -0.78 3.18
CA SER A 64 13.46 0.27 4.07
C SER A 64 12.27 -0.18 4.93
N PHE A 65 11.53 -1.22 4.52
CA PHE A 65 10.42 -1.80 5.29
C PHE A 65 10.77 -3.09 6.05
N ARG A 66 11.96 -3.67 5.83
CA ARG A 66 12.34 -5.02 6.24
C ARG A 66 12.22 -5.29 7.75
N ARG A 67 12.44 -4.26 8.57
CA ARG A 67 12.40 -4.37 10.05
C ARG A 67 11.00 -4.20 10.64
N MET A 68 10.02 -3.74 9.87
CA MET A 68 8.65 -3.47 10.31
C MET A 68 7.78 -4.72 10.15
N THR A 69 8.18 -5.79 10.84
CA THR A 69 7.62 -7.15 10.65
C THR A 69 6.17 -7.32 11.10
N ASN A 70 5.65 -6.35 11.86
CA ASN A 70 4.26 -6.31 12.32
C ASN A 70 3.43 -5.23 11.63
N LEU A 71 3.90 -4.66 10.51
CA LEU A 71 3.12 -3.68 9.76
C LEU A 71 1.82 -4.31 9.26
N ARG A 72 0.69 -3.71 9.63
CA ARG A 72 -0.68 -4.15 9.27
C ARG A 72 -1.41 -3.12 8.42
N TYR A 73 -1.05 -1.85 8.56
CA TYR A 73 -1.68 -0.74 7.86
C TYR A 73 -0.61 0.13 7.21
N LEU A 74 -0.63 0.20 5.88
CA LEU A 74 0.26 1.10 5.12
C LEU A 74 -0.59 1.95 4.18
N LYS A 75 -0.62 3.25 4.43
CA LYS A 75 -1.29 4.24 3.60
C LYS A 75 -0.27 5.29 3.18
N ILE A 76 0.14 5.25 1.92
CA ILE A 76 0.97 6.26 1.28
C ILE A 76 0.08 6.95 0.25
N TYR A 77 -0.20 8.23 0.45
CA TYR A 77 -1.10 8.99 -0.40
C TYR A 77 -0.43 10.25 -0.91
N ASN A 78 -0.85 10.67 -2.11
CA ASN A 78 -0.34 11.85 -2.77
C ASN A 78 -1.52 12.79 -3.11
N ILE A 79 -1.64 13.89 -2.36
CA ILE A 79 -2.72 14.87 -2.53
C ILE A 79 -2.62 15.68 -3.83
N SER A 80 -1.51 15.60 -4.57
CA SER A 80 -1.29 16.25 -5.88
C SER A 80 -2.02 15.55 -7.04
N ASN A 81 -3.16 14.91 -6.75
CA ASN A 81 -3.96 14.09 -7.68
C ASN A 81 -3.22 12.87 -8.25
N GLY A 82 -2.27 12.27 -7.51
CA GLY A 82 -1.62 11.00 -7.87
C GLY A 82 -0.79 11.00 -9.17
N ARG A 83 -0.63 12.14 -9.86
CA ARG A 83 -0.04 12.19 -11.21
C ARG A 83 1.47 11.94 -11.26
N THR A 84 2.14 11.97 -10.12
CA THR A 84 3.58 11.76 -10.03
C THR A 84 3.91 10.79 -8.90
N CYS A 85 4.74 9.82 -9.24
CA CYS A 85 5.33 8.91 -8.29
C CYS A 85 6.49 9.65 -7.61
N ASN A 86 6.53 9.69 -6.26
CA ASN A 86 7.54 10.45 -5.49
C ASN A 86 8.22 9.63 -4.39
N VAL A 87 7.85 8.37 -4.20
CA VAL A 87 8.56 7.43 -3.34
C VAL A 87 9.23 6.39 -4.22
N HIS A 88 10.53 6.53 -4.40
CA HIS A 88 11.35 5.76 -5.33
C HIS A 88 12.16 4.69 -4.61
N PHE A 89 12.27 3.54 -5.27
CA PHE A 89 13.17 2.45 -4.90
C PHE A 89 14.05 2.12 -6.10
N PRO A 90 15.21 2.81 -6.27
CA PRO A 90 16.07 2.61 -7.43
C PRO A 90 16.51 1.15 -7.62
N ASP A 91 16.71 0.44 -6.50
CA ASP A 91 17.10 -0.97 -6.46
C ASP A 91 15.91 -1.93 -6.31
N GLY A 92 14.69 -1.44 -6.50
CA GLY A 92 13.44 -2.18 -6.24
C GLY A 92 13.09 -2.26 -4.75
N LEU A 93 11.91 -2.80 -4.45
CA LEU A 93 11.44 -3.03 -3.07
C LEU A 93 11.54 -4.53 -2.75
N GLU A 94 12.30 -4.88 -1.71
CA GLU A 94 12.63 -6.28 -1.38
C GLU A 94 11.48 -6.98 -0.68
N TRP A 95 10.79 -6.28 0.23
CA TRP A 95 9.89 -6.91 1.18
C TRP A 95 8.84 -5.95 1.76
N LEU A 96 7.65 -6.50 1.99
CA LEU A 96 6.57 -5.89 2.76
C LEU A 96 6.01 -6.93 3.73
N SER A 97 5.38 -6.46 4.82
CA SER A 97 4.85 -7.34 5.86
C SER A 97 3.72 -8.24 5.37
N ASN A 98 3.88 -9.55 5.56
CA ASN A 98 2.83 -10.55 5.32
C ASN A 98 1.63 -10.42 6.28
N LYS A 99 1.72 -9.53 7.28
CA LYS A 99 0.61 -9.17 8.18
C LYS A 99 -0.17 -7.96 7.70
N LEU A 100 0.17 -7.39 6.54
CA LEU A 100 -0.59 -6.28 5.95
C LEU A 100 -2.05 -6.70 5.76
N ARG A 101 -2.94 -5.86 6.29
CA ARG A 101 -4.39 -5.95 6.14
C ARG A 101 -4.92 -4.85 5.24
N PHE A 102 -4.27 -3.70 5.23
CA PHE A 102 -4.62 -2.57 4.39
C PHE A 102 -3.34 -2.03 3.74
N LEU A 103 -3.35 -1.97 2.40
CA LEU A 103 -2.30 -1.36 1.61
C LEU A 103 -2.92 -0.35 0.64
N MET A 104 -2.65 0.92 0.88
CA MET A 104 -2.93 2.00 -0.07
C MET A 104 -1.61 2.66 -0.46
N TRP A 105 -1.32 2.73 -1.75
CA TRP A 105 -0.13 3.39 -2.27
C TRP A 105 -0.45 4.11 -3.58
N GLU A 106 -0.83 5.38 -3.45
CA GLU A 106 -1.09 6.25 -4.59
C GLU A 106 0.22 6.62 -5.28
N GLY A 107 0.24 6.55 -6.62
CA GLY A 107 1.44 6.89 -7.38
C GLY A 107 2.61 5.95 -7.09
N TYR A 108 2.36 4.65 -6.95
CA TYR A 108 3.42 3.66 -6.75
C TYR A 108 4.39 3.62 -7.95
N CYS A 109 5.69 3.78 -7.69
CA CYS A 109 6.71 3.98 -8.72
C CYS A 109 7.20 2.69 -9.42
N LEU A 110 6.95 1.51 -8.87
CA LEU A 110 7.49 0.24 -9.39
C LEU A 110 6.48 -0.46 -10.29
N GLU A 111 6.98 -1.35 -11.14
CA GLU A 111 6.17 -2.08 -12.12
C GLU A 111 5.39 -3.28 -11.52
N SER A 112 5.78 -3.72 -10.33
CA SER A 112 5.12 -4.76 -9.54
C SER A 112 5.40 -4.61 -8.03
N LEU A 113 4.61 -5.26 -7.19
CA LEU A 113 4.91 -5.46 -5.77
C LEU A 113 6.11 -6.42 -5.61
N PRO A 114 6.76 -6.44 -4.43
CA PRO A 114 7.91 -7.30 -4.19
C PRO A 114 7.61 -8.77 -4.50
N PRO A 115 8.55 -9.55 -5.06
CA PRO A 115 8.35 -10.99 -5.31
C PRO A 115 8.04 -11.80 -4.05
N THR A 116 8.40 -11.27 -2.88
CA THR A 116 8.16 -11.86 -1.55
C THR A 116 6.79 -11.50 -0.98
N PHE A 117 5.99 -10.69 -1.67
CA PHE A 117 4.70 -10.21 -1.18
C PHE A 117 3.72 -11.38 -0.98
N CYS A 118 3.03 -11.37 0.16
CA CYS A 118 1.98 -12.33 0.50
C CYS A 118 0.68 -11.60 0.83
N ALA A 119 -0.36 -11.88 0.05
CA ALA A 119 -1.66 -11.24 0.17
C ALA A 119 -2.64 -11.96 1.11
N GLU A 120 -2.23 -13.05 1.77
CA GLU A 120 -3.13 -13.91 2.55
C GLU A 120 -3.91 -13.15 3.64
N MET A 121 -3.29 -12.19 4.33
CA MET A 121 -3.94 -11.39 5.38
C MET A 121 -4.54 -10.06 4.88
N LEU A 122 -4.39 -9.77 3.58
CA LEU A 122 -4.77 -8.50 2.98
C LEU A 122 -6.28 -8.43 2.82
N ILE A 123 -6.88 -7.33 3.27
CA ILE A 123 -8.32 -7.07 3.22
C ILE A 123 -8.64 -6.04 2.14
N GLU A 124 -7.82 -5.00 2.01
CA GLU A 124 -7.99 -3.97 0.99
C GLU A 124 -6.65 -3.60 0.35
N LEU A 125 -6.66 -3.49 -0.99
CA LEU A 125 -5.52 -3.09 -1.80
C LEU A 125 -5.89 -1.95 -2.74
N HIS A 126 -5.32 -0.77 -2.52
CA HIS A 126 -5.55 0.43 -3.32
C HIS A 126 -4.20 0.90 -3.92
N MET A 127 -4.02 0.73 -5.22
CA MET A 127 -2.79 1.09 -5.94
C MET A 127 -3.11 1.97 -7.15
N GLY A 128 -3.94 2.99 -6.92
CA GLY A 128 -4.34 3.96 -7.93
C GLY A 128 -3.16 4.76 -8.49
N HIS A 129 -3.32 5.23 -9.72
CA HIS A 129 -2.34 6.10 -10.39
C HIS A 129 -0.90 5.54 -10.43
N SER A 130 -0.75 4.22 -10.41
CA SER A 130 0.56 3.57 -10.31
C SER A 130 1.22 3.34 -11.67
N LYS A 131 2.53 3.04 -11.62
CA LYS A 131 3.30 2.50 -12.76
C LYS A 131 3.25 0.97 -12.84
N LEU A 132 2.34 0.34 -12.09
CA LEU A 132 2.20 -1.11 -12.11
C LEU A 132 1.86 -1.58 -13.52
N LYS A 133 2.61 -2.58 -13.98
CA LYS A 133 2.26 -3.37 -15.18
C LYS A 133 1.46 -4.61 -14.80
N LYS A 134 1.76 -5.16 -13.63
CA LYS A 134 1.07 -6.27 -12.97
C LYS A 134 1.22 -6.10 -11.46
N LEU A 135 0.40 -6.77 -10.66
CA LEU A 135 0.50 -6.69 -9.20
C LEU A 135 1.66 -7.52 -8.64
N TRP A 136 1.73 -8.81 -8.97
CA TRP A 136 2.73 -9.75 -8.48
C TRP A 136 2.85 -10.94 -9.44
N ASP A 137 3.91 -11.71 -9.26
CA ASP A 137 4.12 -12.98 -9.96
C ASP A 137 3.56 -14.17 -9.17
N GLY A 138 3.08 -15.17 -9.91
CA GLY A 138 2.55 -16.41 -9.33
C GLY A 138 1.14 -16.28 -8.74
N VAL A 139 0.71 -17.34 -8.08
CA VAL A 139 -0.63 -17.44 -7.47
C VAL A 139 -0.56 -16.96 -6.02
N GLN A 140 -1.45 -16.04 -5.65
CA GLN A 140 -1.61 -15.58 -4.27
C GLN A 140 -2.85 -16.21 -3.65
N ASN A 141 -2.84 -16.37 -2.32
CA ASN A 141 -4.05 -16.68 -1.57
C ASN A 141 -4.75 -15.36 -1.22
N LEU A 142 -5.93 -15.11 -1.79
CA LEU A 142 -6.68 -13.87 -1.61
C LEU A 142 -7.94 -14.07 -0.76
N VAL A 143 -7.96 -15.11 0.10
CA VAL A 143 -9.11 -15.49 0.92
C VAL A 143 -9.67 -14.35 1.78
N ASN A 144 -8.87 -13.37 2.19
CA ASN A 144 -9.34 -12.24 3.01
C ASN A 144 -9.57 -10.95 2.21
N LEU A 145 -9.23 -10.94 0.92
CA LEU A 145 -9.28 -9.73 0.11
C LEU A 145 -10.73 -9.41 -0.26
N ASN A 146 -11.17 -8.21 0.14
CA ASN A 146 -12.53 -7.75 -0.07
C ASN A 146 -12.59 -6.62 -1.11
N ILE A 147 -11.56 -5.77 -1.17
CA ILE A 147 -11.52 -4.61 -2.06
C ILE A 147 -10.19 -4.56 -2.81
N LEU A 148 -10.28 -4.43 -4.14
CA LEU A 148 -9.16 -4.18 -5.03
C LEU A 148 -9.41 -2.93 -5.87
N ARG A 149 -8.55 -1.91 -5.73
CA ARG A 149 -8.63 -0.64 -6.45
C ARG A 149 -7.33 -0.36 -7.20
N LEU A 150 -7.42 -0.29 -8.51
CA LEU A 150 -6.31 -0.05 -9.45
C LEU A 150 -6.64 1.06 -10.46
N GLU A 151 -7.64 1.90 -10.17
CA GLU A 151 -8.09 2.96 -11.06
C GLU A 151 -6.94 3.89 -11.49
N SER A 152 -7.05 4.50 -12.66
CA SER A 152 -6.06 5.44 -13.21
C SER A 152 -4.61 4.93 -13.40
N SER A 153 -4.35 3.61 -13.25
CA SER A 153 -3.07 2.98 -13.60
C SER A 153 -3.05 2.69 -15.11
N LYS A 154 -2.27 3.47 -15.88
CA LYS A 154 -2.28 3.43 -17.35
C LYS A 154 -1.40 2.34 -17.96
N ASP A 155 -0.38 1.92 -17.21
CA ASP A 155 0.61 0.93 -17.64
C ASP A 155 0.20 -0.50 -17.28
N LEU A 156 -0.93 -0.67 -16.58
CA LEU A 156 -1.43 -1.95 -16.11
C LEU A 156 -1.90 -2.80 -17.31
N ILE A 157 -1.21 -3.91 -17.54
CA ILE A 157 -1.47 -4.84 -18.65
C ILE A 157 -2.06 -6.17 -18.17
N GLU A 158 -1.82 -6.53 -16.91
CA GLU A 158 -2.22 -7.80 -16.32
C GLU A 158 -2.81 -7.59 -14.91
N ILE A 159 -3.87 -8.35 -14.61
CA ILE A 159 -4.46 -8.45 -13.27
C ILE A 159 -4.38 -9.91 -12.79
N PRO A 160 -4.27 -10.15 -11.47
CA PRO A 160 -4.20 -11.50 -10.93
C PRO A 160 -5.46 -12.31 -11.22
N ASP A 161 -5.33 -13.65 -11.18
CA ASP A 161 -6.48 -14.53 -11.31
C ASP A 161 -7.38 -14.45 -10.07
N LEU A 162 -8.48 -13.69 -10.15
CA LEU A 162 -9.46 -13.49 -9.07
C LEU A 162 -10.59 -14.54 -9.09
N SER A 163 -10.62 -15.48 -10.03
CA SER A 163 -11.79 -16.35 -10.29
C SER A 163 -12.18 -17.24 -9.11
N LYS A 164 -11.24 -17.54 -8.21
CA LYS A 164 -11.42 -18.40 -7.04
C LYS A 164 -11.75 -17.63 -5.77
N ASP A 165 -11.79 -16.30 -5.82
CA ASP A 165 -11.89 -15.46 -4.64
C ASP A 165 -13.33 -15.09 -4.33
N THR A 166 -13.92 -15.81 -3.38
CA THR A 166 -15.34 -15.68 -3.05
C THR A 166 -15.67 -14.49 -2.15
N ASN A 167 -14.65 -13.84 -1.55
CA ASN A 167 -14.85 -12.75 -0.57
C ASN A 167 -14.67 -11.35 -1.19
N LEU A 168 -14.33 -11.26 -2.48
CA LEU A 168 -14.22 -9.99 -3.19
C LEU A 168 -15.60 -9.32 -3.32
N HIS A 169 -15.74 -8.15 -2.70
CA HIS A 169 -16.95 -7.34 -2.77
C HIS A 169 -16.86 -6.25 -3.84
N GLY A 170 -15.65 -5.77 -4.15
CA GLY A 170 -15.46 -4.71 -5.12
C GLY A 170 -14.09 -4.76 -5.79
N VAL A 171 -14.10 -4.67 -7.11
CA VAL A 171 -12.89 -4.62 -7.93
C VAL A 171 -13.04 -3.44 -8.89
N PHE A 172 -12.10 -2.50 -8.83
CA PHE A 172 -12.13 -1.23 -9.56
C PHE A 172 -10.83 -1.08 -10.36
N PHE A 173 -10.93 -0.95 -11.68
CA PHE A 173 -9.77 -0.77 -12.56
C PHE A 173 -10.21 -0.17 -13.91
N ASN A 174 -9.25 0.30 -14.71
CA ASN A 174 -9.55 0.87 -16.03
C ASN A 174 -9.75 -0.21 -17.09
N VAL A 175 -10.73 0.00 -17.99
CA VAL A 175 -11.13 -0.92 -19.08
C VAL A 175 -9.98 -1.33 -20.03
N LYS A 176 -8.86 -0.59 -20.05
CA LYS A 176 -7.69 -0.91 -20.92
C LYS A 176 -6.84 -2.08 -20.45
N ALA A 177 -6.89 -2.46 -19.17
CA ALA A 177 -6.24 -3.69 -18.72
C ALA A 177 -6.94 -4.88 -19.39
N CYS A 178 -6.19 -5.78 -20.02
CA CYS A 178 -6.78 -6.93 -20.71
C CYS A 178 -7.47 -7.84 -19.68
N VAL A 179 -8.79 -7.72 -19.56
CA VAL A 179 -9.63 -8.60 -18.75
C VAL A 179 -9.90 -9.88 -19.54
N SER A 180 -8.86 -10.62 -19.90
CA SER A 180 -9.08 -11.93 -20.50
C SER A 180 -9.48 -12.90 -19.37
N SER A 181 -10.78 -12.93 -19.06
CA SER A 181 -11.54 -14.04 -18.45
C SER A 181 -11.51 -14.31 -16.92
N ILE A 182 -11.46 -13.29 -16.04
CA ILE A 182 -11.10 -13.54 -14.62
C ILE A 182 -11.86 -12.75 -13.53
N LEU A 183 -13.18 -12.63 -13.57
CA LEU A 183 -13.92 -12.08 -12.43
C LEU A 183 -14.92 -13.09 -11.88
N PRO A 184 -15.01 -13.30 -10.55
CA PRO A 184 -16.10 -14.04 -9.95
C PRO A 184 -17.44 -13.40 -10.35
N SER A 185 -18.46 -14.24 -10.55
CA SER A 185 -19.81 -13.82 -10.89
C SER A 185 -20.47 -12.90 -9.85
N SER A 186 -19.91 -12.78 -8.65
CA SER A 186 -20.37 -11.93 -7.54
C SER A 186 -19.78 -10.51 -7.53
N VAL A 187 -18.83 -10.18 -8.41
CA VAL A 187 -18.12 -8.90 -8.35
C VAL A 187 -18.86 -7.83 -9.15
N SER A 188 -19.21 -6.73 -8.49
CA SER A 188 -19.67 -5.51 -9.17
C SER A 188 -18.49 -4.86 -9.90
N LEU A 189 -18.49 -4.93 -11.23
CA LEU A 189 -17.66 -4.10 -12.09
C LEU A 189 -18.19 -2.67 -12.05
N ILE A 190 -17.51 -1.77 -11.35
CA ILE A 190 -17.74 -0.33 -11.49
C ILE A 190 -16.67 0.20 -12.42
N LEU A 191 -17.09 0.48 -13.65
CA LEU A 191 -16.25 1.10 -14.68
C LEU A 191 -16.38 2.62 -14.52
N ASP A 192 -15.31 3.29 -14.12
CA ASP A 192 -15.23 4.74 -14.29
C ASP A 192 -15.00 5.02 -15.79
N ILE A 193 -15.99 5.69 -16.39
CA ILE A 193 -16.04 6.11 -17.81
C ILE A 193 -15.23 7.39 -18.01
#